data_AF-A0A962KEI4-F1
#
_entry.id   AF-A0A962KEI4-F1
#
_cell.length_a   1.000
_cell.length_b   1.000
_cell.length_c   1.000
_cell.angle_alpha   90.00
_cell.angle_beta   90.00
_cell.angle_gamma   90.00
#
_symmetry.space_group_name_H-M   'P 1'
#
loop_
_entity.id
_entity.type
_entity.pdbx_description
1 polymer ?
#
loop_
_entity_poly.entity_id
_entity_poly.type
_entity_poly.pdbx_seq_one_letter_code
_entity_poly.pdbx_strand_id
1 'polypeptide(L)'
;IFRGSTPEGKPFTKDLAYMRGFVQTYNFMRLAMSEGRLDNLPLLFCGKITLEDIKTYSQLLEEGVVNAPQFVPPHFADLKGLATWMSFSRFISSLNFDQLEADYGALL
;
A
#
# COMPACT_ATOMS: atom_id res chain seq x y z
N ILE A 1 12.91 -12.46 -21.45
CA ILE A 1 12.05 -11.31 -21.11
C ILE A 1 12.93 -10.22 -20.50
N PHE A 2 13.28 -9.19 -21.26
CA PHE A 2 13.97 -8.03 -20.70
C PHE A 2 13.00 -7.28 -19.79
N ARG A 3 13.30 -7.22 -18.49
CA ARG A 3 12.57 -6.35 -17.57
C ARG A 3 13.40 -5.07 -17.50
N GLY A 4 12.95 -3.97 -18.08
CA GLY A 4 13.58 -2.66 -17.90
C GLY A 4 14.03 -1.98 -19.19
N SER A 5 14.84 -2.63 -20.02
CA SER A 5 15.32 -2.03 -21.27
C SER A 5 15.84 -3.08 -22.26
N THR A 6 15.91 -2.72 -23.55
CA THR A 6 16.70 -3.45 -24.55
C THR A 6 18.19 -3.07 -24.40
N PRO A 7 19.13 -3.82 -25.01
CA PRO A 7 20.55 -3.45 -25.00
C PRO A 7 20.85 -2.03 -25.52
N GLU A 8 20.01 -1.51 -26.43
CA GLU A 8 20.11 -0.17 -27.02
C GLU A 8 19.34 0.89 -26.23
N GLY A 9 18.40 0.48 -25.38
CA GLY A 9 17.65 1.39 -24.52
C GLY A 9 18.49 1.76 -23.31
N LYS A 10 18.70 3.06 -23.12
CA LYS A 10 19.39 3.66 -21.96
C LYS A 10 18.84 3.10 -20.62
N PRO A 11 19.58 3.23 -19.51
CA PRO A 11 19.18 2.66 -18.22
C PRO A 11 17.77 3.11 -17.83
N PHE A 12 16.87 2.13 -17.66
CA PHE A 12 15.54 2.38 -17.14
C PHE A 12 15.62 2.45 -15.62
N THR A 13 15.23 3.58 -15.04
CA THR A 13 15.30 3.84 -13.59
C THR A 13 14.18 3.10 -12.84
N LYS A 14 14.22 1.78 -12.88
CA LYS A 14 13.23 0.93 -12.19
C LYS A 14 13.09 1.27 -10.71
N ASP A 15 14.18 1.69 -10.07
CA ASP A 15 14.16 2.08 -8.66
C ASP A 15 13.17 3.23 -8.44
N LEU A 16 13.14 4.22 -9.34
CA LEU A 16 12.17 5.31 -9.29
C LEU A 16 10.74 4.82 -9.51
N ALA A 17 10.53 3.89 -10.46
CA ALA A 17 9.22 3.32 -10.73
C ALA A 17 8.70 2.51 -9.52
N TYR A 18 9.56 1.71 -8.87
CA TYR A 18 9.20 0.96 -7.67
C TYR A 18 8.94 1.87 -6.48
N MET A 19 9.77 2.89 -6.26
CA MET A 19 9.55 3.86 -5.19
C MET A 19 8.26 4.64 -5.39
N ARG A 20 7.96 5.06 -6.63
CA ARG A 20 6.68 5.71 -6.94
C ARG A 20 5.51 4.79 -6.64
N GLY A 21 5.56 3.54 -7.11
CA GLY A 21 4.51 2.55 -6.84
C GLY A 21 4.32 2.30 -5.35
N PHE A 22 5.41 2.14 -4.60
CA PHE A 22 5.38 1.98 -3.15
C PHE A 22 4.70 3.17 -2.46
N VAL A 23 5.11 4.39 -2.77
CA VAL A 23 4.53 5.61 -2.19
C VAL A 23 3.05 5.74 -2.53
N GLN A 24 2.64 5.44 -3.76
CA GLN A 24 1.24 5.49 -4.19
C GLN A 24 0.39 4.45 -3.46
N THR A 25 0.81 3.17 -3.46
CA THR A 25 0.07 2.09 -2.80
C THR A 25 -0.01 2.31 -1.29
N TYR A 26 1.09 2.76 -0.66
CA TYR A 26 1.10 3.08 0.77
C TYR A 26 0.11 4.19 1.13
N ASN A 27 0.10 5.29 0.36
CA ASN A 27 -0.83 6.38 0.61
C ASN A 27 -2.28 6.00 0.33
N PHE A 28 -2.53 5.18 -0.69
CA PHE A 28 -3.86 4.64 -0.95
C PHE A 28 -4.37 3.82 0.24
N MET A 29 -3.55 2.90 0.76
CA MET A 29 -3.91 2.13 1.97
C MET A 29 -4.17 3.06 3.17
N ARG A 30 -3.32 4.08 3.35
CA ARG A 30 -3.47 5.03 4.47
C ARG A 30 -4.78 5.83 4.38
N LEU A 31 -5.19 6.23 3.18
CA LEU A 31 -6.46 6.91 2.94
C LEU A 31 -7.65 5.97 3.13
N ALA A 32 -7.58 4.76 2.60
CA ALA A 32 -8.61 3.74 2.79
C ALA A 32 -8.86 3.46 4.29
N MET A 33 -7.78 3.41 5.09
CA MET A 33 -7.86 3.31 6.55
C MET A 33 -8.54 4.50 7.21
N SER A 34 -8.16 5.74 6.87
CA SER A 34 -8.80 6.92 7.47
C SER A 34 -10.28 7.05 7.12
N GLU A 35 -10.70 6.52 5.97
CA GLU A 35 -12.09 6.49 5.50
C GLU A 35 -12.87 5.26 6.02
N GLY A 36 -12.20 4.30 6.66
CA GLY A 36 -12.82 3.02 7.07
C GLY A 36 -13.24 2.12 5.91
N ARG A 37 -12.72 2.34 4.70
CA ARG A 37 -13.11 1.63 3.46
C ARG A 37 -12.11 0.54 3.11
N LEU A 38 -12.12 -0.56 3.85
CA LEU A 38 -11.09 -1.60 3.76
C LEU A 38 -11.44 -2.77 2.85
N ASP A 39 -12.72 -2.89 2.50
CA ASP A 39 -13.26 -4.04 1.77
C ASP A 39 -12.64 -4.21 0.37
N ASN A 40 -12.11 -3.11 -0.20
CA ASN A 40 -11.48 -3.10 -1.52
C ASN A 40 -9.97 -3.38 -1.48
N LEU A 41 -9.33 -3.44 -0.31
CA LEU A 41 -7.89 -3.71 -0.23
C LEU A 41 -7.49 -5.09 -0.77
N PRO A 42 -8.27 -6.17 -0.57
CA PRO A 42 -7.97 -7.45 -1.20
C PRO A 42 -7.94 -7.40 -2.74
N LEU A 43 -8.64 -6.46 -3.39
CA LEU A 43 -8.64 -6.33 -4.85
C LEU A 43 -7.24 -6.03 -5.42
N LEU A 44 -6.33 -5.47 -4.61
CA LEU A 44 -4.91 -5.29 -4.95
C LEU A 44 -4.22 -6.59 -5.38
N PHE A 45 -4.80 -7.75 -5.04
CA PHE A 45 -4.27 -9.07 -5.33
C PHE A 45 -5.00 -9.81 -6.46
N CYS A 46 -5.93 -9.15 -7.18
CA CYS A 46 -6.67 -9.75 -8.31
C CYS A 46 -5.85 -9.85 -9.62
N GLY A 47 -4.52 -9.91 -9.53
CA GLY A 47 -3.62 -10.06 -10.68
C GLY A 47 -2.78 -8.82 -10.97
N LYS A 48 -2.67 -8.45 -12.25
CA LYS A 48 -1.87 -7.28 -12.69
C LYS A 48 -2.78 -6.07 -12.86
N ILE A 49 -3.00 -5.34 -11.77
CA ILE A 49 -3.86 -4.16 -11.77
C ILE A 49 -3.10 -2.91 -11.35
N THR A 50 -3.66 -1.75 -11.67
CA THR A 50 -3.25 -0.44 -11.15
C THR A 50 -4.19 0.01 -10.04
N LEU A 51 -3.84 1.06 -9.30
CA LEU A 51 -4.71 1.59 -8.24
C LEU A 51 -5.98 2.22 -8.83
N GLU A 52 -5.88 2.77 -10.03
CA GLU A 52 -6.96 3.37 -10.79
C GLU A 52 -8.02 2.32 -11.20
N ASP A 53 -7.63 1.05 -11.31
CA ASP A 53 -8.53 -0.05 -11.68
C ASP A 53 -9.41 -0.54 -10.52
N ILE A 54 -9.07 -0.22 -9.26
CA ILE A 54 -9.72 -0.80 -8.08
C ILE A 54 -11.24 -0.61 -8.10
N LYS A 55 -11.71 0.57 -8.51
CA LYS A 55 -13.14 0.85 -8.61
C LYS A 55 -13.84 -0.05 -9.63
N THR A 56 -13.24 -0.20 -10.80
CA THR A 56 -13.76 -1.06 -11.87
C THR A 56 -13.76 -2.52 -11.43
N TYR A 57 -12.68 -2.98 -10.78
CA TYR A 57 -12.59 -4.36 -10.29
C TYR A 57 -13.61 -4.65 -9.18
N SER A 58 -13.92 -3.68 -8.32
CA SER A 58 -14.98 -3.82 -7.31
C SER A 58 -16.34 -4.10 -7.98
N GLN A 59 -16.69 -3.33 -9.01
CA GLN A 59 -17.94 -3.51 -9.75
C GLN A 59 -17.97 -4.86 -10.47
N LEU A 60 -16.88 -5.22 -11.14
CA LEU A 60 -16.79 -6.51 -11.84
C LEU A 60 -16.82 -7.71 -10.88
N LEU A 61 -16.36 -7.54 -9.64
CA LEU A 61 -16.48 -8.55 -8.59
C LEU A 61 -17.94 -8.70 -8.14
N GLU A 62 -18.66 -7.59 -7.94
CA GLU A 62 -20.08 -7.59 -7.60
C GLU A 62 -20.95 -8.23 -8.70
N GLU A 63 -20.59 -8.01 -9.97
CA GLU A 63 -21.24 -8.61 -11.14
C GLU A 63 -20.85 -10.07 -11.39
N GLY A 64 -19.87 -10.62 -10.64
CA GLY A 64 -19.38 -11.98 -10.81
C GLY A 64 -18.54 -12.21 -12.07
N VAL A 65 -18.10 -11.14 -12.74
CA VAL A 65 -17.21 -11.19 -13.91
C VAL A 65 -15.77 -11.46 -13.49
N VAL A 66 -15.35 -10.87 -12.36
CA VAL A 66 -14.04 -11.09 -11.75
C VAL A 66 -14.21 -11.95 -10.50
N ASN A 67 -13.33 -12.93 -10.32
CA ASN A 67 -13.27 -13.72 -9.09
C ASN A 67 -12.47 -12.97 -8.02
N ALA A 68 -12.84 -13.18 -6.75
CA ALA A 68 -12.05 -12.73 -5.61
C ALA A 68 -10.59 -13.25 -5.71
N PRO A 69 -9.61 -12.53 -5.14
CA PRO A 69 -8.21 -12.93 -5.22
C PRO A 69 -8.01 -14.31 -4.58
N GLN A 70 -7.42 -15.25 -5.33
CA GLN A 70 -7.15 -16.61 -4.84
C GLN A 70 -6.13 -16.60 -3.69
N PHE A 71 -5.18 -15.67 -3.73
CA PHE A 71 -4.15 -15.50 -2.72
C PHE A 71 -4.24 -14.10 -2.12
N VAL A 72 -4.48 -14.04 -0.82
CA VAL A 72 -4.40 -12.81 -0.02
C VAL A 72 -3.31 -13.02 1.02
N PRO A 73 -2.30 -12.14 1.10
CA PRO A 73 -1.27 -12.25 2.13
C PRO A 73 -1.89 -12.26 3.54
N PRO A 74 -1.30 -12.97 4.52
CA PRO A 74 -1.86 -13.05 5.87
C PRO A 74 -2.17 -11.69 6.51
N HIS A 75 -1.32 -10.69 6.26
CA HIS A 75 -1.50 -9.32 6.76
C HIS A 75 -2.72 -8.60 6.15
N PHE A 76 -3.13 -8.97 4.94
CA PHE A 76 -4.33 -8.42 4.28
C PHE A 76 -5.57 -9.27 4.54
N ALA A 77 -5.40 -10.54 4.91
CA ALA A 77 -6.49 -11.38 5.36
C ALA A 77 -7.01 -10.93 6.75
N ASP A 78 -6.13 -10.38 7.60
CA ASP A 78 -6.51 -9.70 8.84
C ASP A 78 -6.54 -8.17 8.67
N LEU A 79 -7.65 -7.66 8.12
CA LEU A 79 -7.86 -6.23 7.96
C LEU A 79 -7.88 -5.47 9.30
N LYS A 80 -8.26 -6.11 10.40
CA LYS A 80 -8.29 -5.47 11.74
C LYS A 80 -6.87 -5.28 12.28
N GLY A 81 -6.02 -6.30 12.15
CA GLY A 81 -4.61 -6.21 12.47
C GLY A 81 -3.90 -5.17 11.62
N LEU A 82 -4.17 -5.14 10.31
CA LEU A 82 -3.64 -4.13 9.40
C LEU A 82 -4.07 -2.72 9.82
N ALA A 83 -5.36 -2.50 10.10
CA ALA A 83 -5.87 -1.21 10.53
C ALA A 83 -5.25 -0.74 11.84
N THR A 84 -5.07 -1.66 12.80
CA THR A 84 -4.41 -1.39 14.08
C THR A 84 -2.97 -0.95 13.87
N TRP A 85 -2.21 -1.70 13.07
CA TRP A 85 -0.82 -1.38 12.76
C TRP A 85 -0.68 -0.03 12.05
N MET A 86 -1.50 0.23 11.03
CA MET A 86 -1.45 1.49 10.30
C MET A 86 -1.86 2.69 11.15
N SER A 87 -2.83 2.52 12.06
CA SER A 87 -3.21 3.56 13.02
C SER A 87 -2.07 3.88 13.99
N PHE A 88 -1.42 2.84 14.53
CA PHE A 88 -0.25 2.98 15.39
C PHE A 88 0.92 3.64 14.65
N SER A 89 1.22 3.19 13.43
CA SER A 89 2.27 3.80 12.59
C SER A 89 1.99 5.28 12.32
N ARG A 90 0.75 5.66 12.01
CA ARG A 90 0.37 7.07 11.84
C ARG A 90 0.63 7.89 13.09
N PHE A 91 0.31 7.33 14.27
CA PHE A 91 0.55 7.98 15.55
C PHE A 91 2.05 8.17 15.81
N ILE A 92 2.85 7.10 15.68
CA ILE A 92 4.31 7.17 15.87
C ILE A 92 4.96 8.16 14.90
N SER A 93 4.56 8.16 13.62
CA SER A 93 5.08 9.12 12.64
C SER A 93 4.63 10.57 12.88
N SER A 94 3.68 10.80 13.79
CA SER A 94 3.25 12.15 14.19
C SER A 94 3.97 12.68 15.42
N LEU A 95 4.83 11.87 16.06
CA LEU A 95 5.62 12.32 17.20
C LEU A 95 6.66 13.36 16.76
N ASN A 96 6.83 14.38 17.60
CA ASN A 96 7.84 15.41 17.38
C ASN A 96 9.18 14.96 17.97
N PHE A 97 10.19 14.77 17.11
CA PHE A 97 11.52 14.35 17.52
C PHE A 97 12.23 15.38 18.41
N ASP A 98 12.03 16.68 18.19
CA ASP A 98 12.62 17.72 19.03
C ASP A 98 12.10 17.63 20.46
N GLN A 99 10.80 17.33 20.62
CA GLN A 99 10.20 17.12 21.94
C GLN A 99 10.71 15.83 22.60
N LEU A 100 10.84 14.74 21.83
CA LEU A 100 11.41 13.49 22.34
C LEU A 100 12.85 13.68 22.83
N GLU A 101 13.68 14.43 22.10
CA GLU A 101 15.05 14.75 22.52
C GLU A 101 15.07 15.58 23.80
N ALA A 102 14.19 16.59 23.92
CA ALA A 102 14.08 17.39 25.13
C ALA A 102 13.65 16.56 26.36
N ASP A 103 12.71 15.64 26.18
CA ASP A 103 12.15 14.82 27.28
C ASP A 103 13.11 13.71 27.73
N TYR A 104 13.78 13.05 26.79
CA TYR A 104 14.57 11.83 27.04
C TYR A 104 16.09 12.04 26.94
N GLY A 105 16.56 13.16 26.39
CA GLY A 105 17.99 13.40 26.15
C GLY A 105 18.85 13.41 27.43
N ALA A 106 18.27 13.73 28.58
CA ALA A 106 18.97 13.66 29.86
C ALA A 106 19.07 12.22 30.45
N LEU A 107 18.29 11.27 29.92
CA LEU A 107 18.31 9.86 30.32
C LEU A 107 19.24 9.01 29.45
N LEU A 108 19.67 9.54 28.30
CA LEU A 108 20.62 8.93 27.38
C LEU A 108 22.03 9.50 27.61
#